data_AF-A0A0E3X271-F1
#
_entry.id   AF-A0A0E3X271-F1
#
_cell.length_a   1.000
_cell.length_b   1.000
_cell.length_c   1.000
_cell.angle_alpha   90.00
_cell.angle_beta   90.00
_cell.angle_gamma   90.00
#
_symmetry.space_group_name_H-M   'P 1'
#
loop_
_entity.id
_entity.type
_entity.pdbx_description
1 polymer ?
#
loop_
_entity_poly.entity_id
_entity_poly.type
_entity_poly.pdbx_seq_one_letter_code
_entity_poly.pdbx_strand_id
1 'polypeptide(L)'
;MEKNLETIYSYVNNWLRFAEEKNAALIILNGGILFALISLKGMNLTIPSFISNNPLYYKLTIFYLLNFVLFSAFALLISLMSFLPQLNVIYNTDSGTIEDSDNLLFYSHIAKYKADIYLSKLHDLLETGNEYSKYELAYANQIITNSKIAMNKYEHFKVALWFTISSIFSPIMGYFLFYLLDSHNQKTKVSLLIVYAILSFIFYEVIY
;
A
#
# COMPACT_ATOMS: atom_id res chain seq x y z
N MET A 1 -28.97 10.14 19.26
CA MET A 1 -28.15 9.15 18.51
C MET A 1 -27.82 9.63 17.10
N GLU A 2 -28.80 10.06 16.30
CA GLU A 2 -28.61 10.54 14.92
C GLU A 2 -27.40 11.47 14.71
N LYS A 3 -27.26 12.55 15.50
CA LYS A 3 -26.11 13.47 15.41
C LYS A 3 -24.75 12.79 15.64
N ASN A 4 -24.71 11.77 16.50
CA ASN A 4 -23.48 11.00 16.72
C ASN A 4 -23.15 10.14 15.50
N LEU A 5 -24.16 9.51 14.87
CA LEU A 5 -23.97 8.77 13.63
C LEU A 5 -23.52 9.67 12.48
N GLU A 6 -24.10 10.86 12.34
CA GLU A 6 -23.65 11.85 11.35
C GLU A 6 -22.19 12.25 11.56
N THR A 7 -21.79 12.44 12.82
CA THR A 7 -20.41 12.78 13.18
C THR A 7 -19.45 11.64 12.84
N ILE A 8 -19.81 10.41 13.20
CA ILE A 8 -19.01 9.21 12.90
C ILE A 8 -18.92 9.00 11.39
N TYR A 9 -20.03 9.15 10.67
CA TYR A 9 -20.06 9.09 9.22
C TYR A 9 -19.10 10.09 8.58
N SER A 10 -19.09 11.33 9.06
CA SER A 10 -18.13 12.36 8.63
C SER A 10 -16.68 11.94 8.88
N TYR A 11 -16.37 11.39 10.06
CA TYR A 11 -15.02 10.89 10.36
C TYR A 11 -14.59 9.74 9.45
N VAL A 12 -15.44 8.74 9.27
CA VAL A 12 -15.15 7.61 8.38
C VAL A 12 -14.97 8.08 6.93
N ASN A 13 -15.81 9.02 6.47
CA ASN A 13 -15.68 9.61 5.15
C ASN A 13 -14.35 10.36 4.97
N ASN A 14 -13.87 11.05 6.01
CA ASN A 14 -12.56 11.70 5.99
C ASN A 14 -11.42 10.66 5.93
N TRP A 15 -11.51 9.55 6.68
CA TRP A 15 -10.54 8.46 6.59
C TRP A 15 -10.46 7.84 5.19
N LEU A 16 -11.63 7.63 4.57
CA LEU A 16 -11.76 7.14 3.20
C LEU A 16 -11.09 8.11 2.21
N ARG A 17 -11.44 9.40 2.28
CA ARG A 17 -10.85 10.44 1.42
C ARG A 17 -9.34 10.51 1.59
N PHE A 18 -8.82 10.44 2.82
CA PHE A 18 -7.37 10.45 3.06
C PHE A 18 -6.67 9.21 2.47
N ALA A 19 -7.32 8.05 2.47
CA ALA A 19 -6.80 6.84 1.81
C ALA A 19 -6.71 7.03 0.28
N GLU A 20 -7.70 7.70 -0.32
CA GLU A 20 -7.69 8.03 -1.75
C GLU A 20 -6.60 9.04 -2.10
N GLU A 21 -6.47 10.11 -1.32
CA GLU A 21 -5.43 11.13 -1.50
C GLU A 21 -4.02 10.51 -1.44
N LYS A 22 -3.80 9.57 -0.51
CA LYS A 22 -2.54 8.81 -0.40
C LYS A 22 -2.23 7.95 -1.63
N ASN A 23 -3.21 7.19 -2.12
CA ASN A 23 -3.02 6.40 -3.34
C ASN A 23 -2.84 7.29 -4.58
N ALA A 24 -3.57 8.41 -4.67
CA ALA A 24 -3.37 9.40 -5.74
C ALA A 24 -1.95 9.98 -5.73
N ALA A 25 -1.41 10.27 -4.54
CA ALA A 25 -0.02 10.73 -4.40
C ALA A 25 0.97 9.69 -4.93
N LEU A 26 0.77 8.39 -4.64
CA LEU A 26 1.61 7.31 -5.19
C LEU A 26 1.46 7.16 -6.72
N ILE A 27 0.28 7.38 -7.28
CA ILE A 27 0.07 7.39 -8.74
C ILE A 27 0.90 8.50 -9.38
N ILE A 28 0.79 9.72 -8.84
CA ILE A 28 1.52 10.89 -9.36
C ILE A 28 3.03 10.66 -9.25
N LEU A 29 3.50 10.17 -8.10
CA LEU A 29 4.92 9.93 -7.85
C LEU A 29 5.48 8.85 -8.79
N ASN A 30 4.92 7.63 -8.77
CA ASN A 30 5.44 6.52 -9.56
C ASN A 30 5.21 6.75 -11.07
N GLY A 31 4.06 7.32 -11.45
CA GLY A 31 3.76 7.69 -12.84
C GLY A 31 4.71 8.77 -13.36
N GLY A 32 4.96 9.82 -12.58
CA GLY A 32 5.90 10.89 -12.93
C GLY A 32 7.33 10.40 -13.10
N ILE A 33 7.79 9.51 -12.21
CA ILE A 33 9.11 8.88 -12.30
C ILE A 33 9.23 8.04 -13.58
N LEU A 34 8.26 7.18 -13.87
CA LEU A 34 8.27 6.35 -15.07
C LEU A 34 8.23 7.20 -16.35
N PHE A 35 7.41 8.24 -16.36
CA PHE A 35 7.35 9.19 -17.47
C PHE A 35 8.68 9.93 -17.69
N ALA A 36 9.33 10.36 -16.61
CA ALA A 36 10.65 10.98 -16.67
C ALA A 36 11.69 10.01 -17.28
N LEU A 37 11.72 8.74 -16.85
CA LEU A 37 12.62 7.73 -17.43
C LEU A 37 12.40 7.51 -18.94
N ILE A 38 11.14 7.48 -19.39
CA ILE A 38 10.81 7.36 -20.81
C ILE A 38 11.31 8.59 -21.58
N SER A 39 11.15 9.78 -21.01
CA SER A 39 11.58 11.04 -21.62
C SER A 39 13.11 11.13 -21.71
N LEU A 40 13.83 10.60 -20.72
CA LEU A 40 15.30 10.52 -20.74
C LEU A 40 15.83 9.62 -21.86
N LYS A 41 15.07 8.60 -22.32
CA LYS A 41 15.47 7.78 -23.49
C LYS A 41 15.48 8.59 -24.80
N GLY A 42 14.67 9.65 -24.89
CA GLY A 42 14.67 10.58 -26.02
C GLY A 42 15.82 11.60 -25.98
N MET A 43 16.40 11.82 -24.80
CA MET A 43 17.66 12.53 -24.65
C MET A 43 18.79 11.52 -24.90
N ASN A 44 19.78 11.85 -25.73
CA ASN A 44 20.97 11.01 -25.94
C ASN A 44 21.90 11.03 -24.70
N LEU A 45 21.36 10.68 -23.53
CA LEU A 45 22.06 10.60 -22.26
C LEU A 45 23.12 9.50 -22.35
N THR A 46 24.37 9.94 -22.39
CA THR A 46 25.52 9.04 -22.42
C THR A 46 25.74 8.53 -21.00
N ILE A 47 25.76 7.21 -20.83
CA ILE A 47 26.21 6.60 -19.57
C ILE A 47 27.66 7.05 -19.33
N PRO A 48 28.01 7.54 -18.13
CA PRO A 48 29.37 7.96 -17.81
C PRO A 48 30.41 6.90 -18.20
N SER A 49 31.51 7.33 -18.80
CA SER A 49 32.54 6.43 -19.36
C SER A 49 33.14 5.47 -18.34
N PHE A 50 33.22 5.86 -17.06
CA PHE A 50 33.69 4.99 -15.99
C PHE A 50 32.75 3.78 -15.74
N ILE A 51 31.45 3.94 -16.02
CA ILE A 51 30.44 2.87 -15.92
C ILE A 51 30.46 2.03 -17.19
N SER A 52 30.48 2.68 -18.38
CA SER A 52 30.41 1.96 -19.66
C SER A 52 31.64 1.10 -19.94
N ASN A 53 32.82 1.52 -19.47
CA ASN A 53 34.08 0.82 -19.72
C ASN A 53 34.30 -0.37 -18.79
N ASN A 54 33.51 -0.49 -17.72
CA ASN A 54 33.56 -1.65 -16.84
C ASN A 54 32.32 -2.54 -17.08
N PRO A 55 32.49 -3.74 -17.64
CA PRO A 55 31.37 -4.60 -18.03
C PRO A 55 30.52 -5.05 -16.83
N LEU A 56 31.08 -5.06 -15.63
CA LEU A 56 30.34 -5.37 -14.40
C LEU A 56 29.45 -4.19 -13.98
N TYR A 57 29.99 -2.97 -13.95
CA TYR A 57 29.21 -1.76 -13.62
C TYR A 57 28.07 -1.54 -14.59
N TYR A 58 28.33 -1.69 -15.89
CA TYR A 58 27.29 -1.59 -16.89
C TYR A 58 26.14 -2.57 -16.65
N LYS A 59 26.43 -3.86 -16.39
CA LYS A 59 25.41 -4.87 -16.09
C LYS A 59 24.63 -4.56 -14.81
N LEU A 60 25.30 -4.10 -13.76
CA LEU A 60 24.66 -3.72 -12.50
C LEU A 60 23.75 -2.50 -12.67
N THR A 61 24.17 -1.48 -13.43
CA THR A 61 23.35 -0.30 -13.73
C THR A 61 22.09 -0.67 -14.51
N ILE A 62 22.21 -1.54 -15.53
CA ILE A 62 21.05 -2.01 -16.29
C ILE A 62 20.11 -2.84 -15.40
N PHE A 63 20.66 -3.76 -14.60
CA PHE A 63 19.86 -4.55 -13.66
C PHE A 63 19.12 -3.66 -12.64
N TYR A 64 19.79 -2.63 -12.11
CA TYR A 64 19.17 -1.64 -11.24
C TYR A 64 17.99 -0.93 -11.91
N LEU A 65 18.21 -0.36 -13.11
CA LEU A 65 17.16 0.38 -13.83
C LEU A 65 15.94 -0.51 -14.11
N LEU A 66 16.15 -1.78 -14.45
CA LEU A 66 15.07 -2.74 -14.65
C LEU A 66 14.27 -3.00 -13.38
N ASN A 67 14.94 -3.23 -12.23
CA ASN A 67 14.25 -3.42 -10.95
C ASN A 67 13.50 -2.16 -10.51
N PHE A 68 14.11 -1.00 -10.66
CA PHE A 68 13.50 0.28 -10.34
C PHE A 68 12.22 0.52 -11.13
N VAL A 69 12.26 0.30 -12.45
CA VAL A 69 11.09 0.41 -13.34
C VAL A 69 10.02 -0.61 -12.96
N LEU A 70 10.41 -1.86 -12.73
CA LEU A 70 9.49 -2.95 -12.41
C LEU A 70 8.73 -2.68 -11.11
N PHE A 71 9.42 -2.34 -10.01
CA PHE A 71 8.76 -2.06 -8.73
C PHE A 71 7.92 -0.78 -8.78
N SER A 72 8.39 0.26 -9.46
CA SER A 72 7.59 1.50 -9.63
C SER A 72 6.33 1.25 -10.46
N ALA A 73 6.40 0.39 -11.48
CA ALA A 73 5.24 -0.01 -12.27
C ALA A 73 4.23 -0.83 -11.44
N PHE A 74 4.71 -1.77 -10.61
CA PHE A 74 3.84 -2.50 -9.68
C PHE A 74 3.16 -1.58 -8.67
N ALA A 75 3.91 -0.66 -8.05
CA ALA A 75 3.35 0.34 -7.14
C ALA A 75 2.25 1.18 -7.81
N LEU A 76 2.49 1.62 -9.05
CA LEU A 76 1.51 2.38 -9.84
C LEU A 76 0.24 1.55 -10.13
N LEU A 77 0.39 0.30 -10.58
CA LEU A 77 -0.75 -0.57 -10.88
C LEU A 77 -1.61 -0.83 -9.64
N ILE A 78 -1.00 -1.12 -8.49
CA ILE A 78 -1.71 -1.37 -7.23
C ILE A 78 -2.44 -0.10 -6.78
N SER A 79 -1.79 1.06 -6.89
CA SER A 79 -2.42 2.35 -6.53
C SER A 79 -3.61 2.66 -7.45
N LEU A 80 -3.52 2.34 -8.75
CA LEU A 80 -4.63 2.48 -9.71
C LEU A 80 -5.77 1.50 -9.40
N MET A 81 -5.47 0.25 -9.02
CA MET A 81 -6.47 -0.73 -8.60
C MET A 81 -7.28 -0.24 -7.38
N SER A 82 -6.66 0.56 -6.50
CA SER A 82 -7.35 1.18 -5.34
C SER A 82 -8.47 2.15 -5.72
N PHE A 83 -8.55 2.61 -6.97
CA PHE A 83 -9.61 3.48 -7.50
C PHE A 83 -10.70 2.73 -8.27
N LEU A 84 -10.58 1.41 -8.43
CA LEU A 84 -11.64 0.63 -9.05
C LEU A 84 -12.94 0.79 -8.23
N PRO A 85 -14.09 1.05 -8.89
CA PRO A 85 -15.32 1.34 -8.20
C PRO A 85 -15.83 0.08 -7.49
N GLN A 86 -15.94 0.15 -6.16
CA GLN A 86 -16.46 -0.92 -5.34
C GLN A 86 -17.98 -0.77 -5.21
N LEU A 87 -18.68 -1.09 -6.30
CA LEU A 87 -20.14 -0.91 -6.41
C LEU A 87 -20.95 -1.97 -5.65
N ASN A 88 -20.32 -3.08 -5.30
CA ASN A 88 -20.95 -4.16 -4.56
C ASN A 88 -20.11 -4.49 -3.32
N VAL A 89 -20.72 -4.38 -2.14
CA VAL A 89 -20.16 -4.79 -0.83
C VAL A 89 -20.10 -6.34 -0.73
N ILE A 90 -19.73 -7.03 -1.82
CA ILE A 90 -19.65 -8.50 -1.90
C ILE A 90 -18.30 -9.00 -1.41
N TYR A 91 -17.31 -8.11 -1.25
CA TYR A 91 -16.08 -8.49 -0.58
C TYR A 91 -16.39 -8.65 0.92
N ASN A 92 -16.70 -9.89 1.31
CA ASN A 92 -16.39 -10.43 2.63
C ASN A 92 -14.87 -10.36 2.82
N THR A 93 -14.31 -9.16 2.89
CA THR A 93 -13.04 -8.98 3.56
C THR A 93 -13.33 -9.35 5.00
N ASP A 94 -12.75 -10.47 5.42
CA ASP A 94 -12.67 -10.84 6.83
C ASP A 94 -12.02 -9.65 7.53
N SER A 95 -12.84 -8.80 8.14
CA SER A 95 -12.40 -7.50 8.67
C SER A 95 -11.79 -7.67 10.06
N GLY A 96 -11.63 -8.93 10.48
CA GLY A 96 -11.24 -9.36 11.81
C GLY A 96 -12.45 -9.76 12.66
N THR A 97 -12.15 -10.27 13.84
CA THR A 97 -13.13 -10.60 14.87
C THR A 97 -13.53 -9.37 15.67
N ILE A 98 -14.82 -9.29 16.02
CA ILE A 98 -15.33 -8.28 16.95
C ILE A 98 -14.74 -8.53 18.33
N GLU A 99 -14.24 -7.47 18.95
CA GLU A 99 -13.66 -7.49 20.29
C GLU A 99 -14.35 -6.45 21.19
N ASP A 100 -14.26 -6.62 22.50
CA ASP A 100 -14.82 -5.66 23.46
C ASP A 100 -13.96 -4.40 23.60
N SER A 101 -12.68 -4.49 23.28
CA SER A 101 -11.75 -3.37 23.18
C SER A 101 -11.84 -2.58 21.87
N ASP A 102 -12.74 -2.95 20.95
CA ASP A 102 -12.90 -2.25 19.69
C ASP A 102 -13.36 -0.80 19.90
N ASN A 103 -12.52 0.14 19.48
CA ASN A 103 -12.91 1.54 19.32
C ASN A 103 -13.99 1.72 18.24
N LEU A 104 -15.24 1.95 18.66
CA LEU A 104 -16.41 2.16 17.78
C LEU A 104 -16.35 3.44 16.93
N LEU A 105 -15.34 4.30 17.09
CA LEU A 105 -15.14 5.50 16.28
C LEU A 105 -14.03 5.34 15.23
N PHE A 106 -13.25 4.24 15.30
CA PHE A 106 -12.12 4.01 14.42
C PHE A 106 -12.52 3.13 13.23
N TYR A 107 -12.34 3.63 12.00
CA TYR A 107 -12.82 2.98 10.78
C TYR A 107 -12.39 1.50 10.68
N SER A 108 -11.15 1.18 11.04
CA SER A 108 -10.66 -0.20 10.93
C SER A 108 -11.36 -1.17 11.88
N HIS A 109 -11.80 -0.71 13.04
CA HIS A 109 -12.59 -1.54 13.96
C HIS A 109 -14.05 -1.59 13.53
N ILE A 110 -14.62 -0.45 13.11
CA ILE A 110 -16.01 -0.39 12.62
C ILE A 110 -16.23 -1.34 11.42
N ALA A 111 -15.21 -1.52 10.57
CA ALA A 111 -15.26 -2.41 9.42
C ALA A 111 -15.65 -3.87 9.77
N LYS A 112 -15.37 -4.33 11.00
CA LYS A 112 -15.68 -5.69 11.50
C LYS A 112 -17.16 -5.96 11.69
N TYR A 113 -17.97 -4.91 11.85
CA TYR A 113 -19.32 -5.03 12.35
C TYR A 113 -20.36 -5.24 11.24
N LYS A 114 -21.53 -5.75 11.64
CA LYS A 114 -22.80 -5.58 10.92
C LYS A 114 -23.58 -4.42 11.53
N ALA A 115 -24.47 -3.79 10.77
CA ALA A 115 -25.12 -2.54 11.15
C ALA A 115 -25.97 -2.63 12.43
N ASP A 116 -26.70 -3.73 12.59
CA ASP A 116 -27.48 -4.07 13.79
C ASP A 116 -26.58 -4.23 15.02
N ILE A 117 -25.50 -5.01 14.90
CA ILE A 117 -24.56 -5.26 16.01
C ILE A 117 -23.82 -3.97 16.39
N TYR A 118 -23.39 -3.19 15.40
CA TYR A 118 -22.71 -1.93 15.60
C TYR A 118 -23.60 -0.93 16.35
N LEU A 119 -24.86 -0.80 15.93
CA LEU A 119 -25.82 0.07 16.61
C LEU A 119 -26.04 -0.39 18.05
N SER A 120 -26.26 -1.69 18.30
CA SER A 120 -26.40 -2.21 19.66
C SER A 120 -25.21 -1.79 20.54
N LYS A 121 -23.97 -2.02 20.10
CA LYS A 121 -22.77 -1.63 20.86
C LYS A 121 -22.68 -0.11 21.07
N LEU A 122 -23.06 0.68 20.08
CA LEU A 122 -23.02 2.14 20.17
C LEU A 122 -24.08 2.69 21.13
N HIS A 123 -25.25 2.07 21.14
CA HIS A 123 -26.33 2.37 22.07
C HIS A 123 -25.98 2.00 23.51
N ASP A 124 -25.34 0.85 23.72
CA ASP A 124 -24.80 0.44 25.01
C ASP A 124 -23.75 1.45 25.51
N LEU A 125 -22.83 1.88 24.64
CA LEU A 125 -21.79 2.87 24.97
C LEU A 125 -22.37 4.24 25.35
N LEU A 126 -23.51 4.63 24.78
CA LEU A 126 -24.16 5.92 25.00
C LEU A 126 -25.27 5.88 26.05
N GLU A 127 -25.55 4.70 26.62
CA GLU A 127 -26.63 4.47 27.59
C GLU A 127 -28.02 4.90 27.07
N THR A 128 -28.26 4.77 25.76
CA THR A 128 -29.49 5.25 25.10
C THR A 128 -30.56 4.17 24.86
N GLY A 129 -30.39 2.95 25.39
CA GLY A 129 -31.30 1.80 25.18
C GLY A 129 -31.15 1.16 23.79
N ASN A 130 -31.80 0.02 23.52
CA ASN A 130 -31.45 -0.85 22.37
C ASN A 130 -32.33 -0.73 21.12
N GLU A 131 -33.25 0.23 21.08
CA GLU A 131 -34.10 0.45 19.91
C GLU A 131 -33.47 1.47 18.97
N TYR A 132 -33.43 1.13 17.68
CA TYR A 132 -32.98 2.02 16.61
C TYR A 132 -33.99 2.06 15.46
N SER A 133 -34.10 3.24 14.87
CA SER A 133 -34.93 3.52 13.71
C SER A 133 -34.34 2.92 12.43
N LYS A 134 -35.17 2.83 11.38
CA LYS A 134 -34.70 2.46 10.03
C LYS A 134 -33.68 3.45 9.47
N TYR A 135 -33.74 4.71 9.89
CA TYR A 135 -32.81 5.75 9.47
C TYR A 135 -31.43 5.54 10.07
N GLU A 136 -31.36 5.25 11.36
CA GLU A 136 -30.11 4.91 12.05
C GLU A 136 -29.48 3.63 11.49
N LEU A 137 -30.29 2.62 11.17
CA LEU A 137 -29.83 1.42 10.49
C LEU A 137 -29.24 1.71 9.10
N ALA A 138 -29.86 2.60 8.32
CA ALA A 138 -29.31 3.02 7.03
C ALA A 138 -27.97 3.75 7.18
N TYR A 139 -27.85 4.63 8.18
CA TYR A 139 -26.58 5.30 8.48
C TYR A 139 -25.48 4.32 8.89
N ALA A 140 -25.79 3.40 9.81
CA ALA A 140 -24.83 2.38 10.26
C ALA A 140 -24.32 1.53 9.09
N ASN A 141 -25.20 1.15 8.16
CA ASN A 141 -24.79 0.44 6.94
C ASN A 141 -23.80 1.25 6.10
N GLN A 142 -24.03 2.56 5.93
CA GLN A 142 -23.11 3.42 5.19
C GLN A 142 -21.77 3.62 5.91
N ILE A 143 -21.80 3.81 7.23
CA ILE A 143 -20.59 3.93 8.06
C ILE A 143 -19.72 2.67 7.93
N ILE A 144 -20.32 1.48 8.07
CA ILE A 144 -19.61 0.21 7.96
C ILE A 144 -19.08 0.00 6.54
N THR A 145 -19.89 0.31 5.52
CA THR A 145 -19.47 0.18 4.12
C THR A 145 -18.28 1.08 3.82
N ASN A 146 -18.34 2.36 4.18
CA ASN A 146 -17.23 3.29 3.98
C ASN A 146 -16.00 2.89 4.79
N SER A 147 -16.18 2.33 5.98
CA SER A 147 -15.10 1.81 6.81
C SER A 147 -14.36 0.65 6.14
N LYS A 148 -15.09 -0.30 5.54
CA LYS A 148 -14.51 -1.41 4.77
C LYS A 148 -13.78 -0.93 3.52
N ILE A 149 -14.35 0.02 2.79
CA ILE A 149 -13.71 0.62 1.62
C ILE A 149 -12.40 1.33 2.04
N ALA A 150 -12.45 2.13 3.10
CA ALA A 150 -11.27 2.81 3.63
C ALA A 150 -10.17 1.81 4.00
N MET A 151 -10.50 0.76 4.76
CA MET A 151 -9.56 -0.31 5.12
C MET A 151 -8.89 -0.93 3.89
N ASN A 152 -9.69 -1.33 2.89
CA ASN A 152 -9.15 -1.91 1.67
C ASN A 152 -8.20 -0.94 0.92
N LYS A 153 -8.56 0.35 0.83
CA LYS A 153 -7.68 1.36 0.18
C LYS A 153 -6.39 1.60 0.97
N TYR A 154 -6.42 1.52 2.30
CA TYR A 154 -5.20 1.57 3.11
C TYR A 154 -4.30 0.37 2.90
N GLU A 155 -4.85 -0.84 2.72
CA GLU A 155 -4.06 -2.02 2.39
C GLU A 155 -3.39 -1.88 1.02
N HIS A 156 -4.13 -1.42 0.00
CA HIS A 156 -3.55 -1.12 -1.31
C HIS A 156 -2.43 -0.07 -1.21
N PHE A 157 -2.66 1.00 -0.45
CA PHE A 157 -1.64 2.03 -0.20
C PHE A 157 -0.39 1.44 0.47
N LYS A 158 -0.56 0.61 1.51
CA LYS A 158 0.55 -0.03 2.24
C LYS A 158 1.40 -0.87 1.30
N VAL A 159 0.77 -1.74 0.51
CA VAL A 159 1.46 -2.61 -0.46
C VAL A 159 2.17 -1.75 -1.52
N ALA A 160 1.48 -0.78 -2.12
CA ALA A 160 2.07 0.09 -3.13
C ALA A 160 3.24 0.93 -2.58
N LEU A 161 3.12 1.44 -1.35
CA LEU A 161 4.18 2.18 -0.67
C LEU A 161 5.43 1.31 -0.48
N TRP A 162 5.27 0.04 -0.08
CA TRP A 162 6.40 -0.88 0.04
C TRP A 162 7.09 -1.15 -1.30
N PHE A 163 6.35 -1.25 -2.39
CA PHE A 163 6.94 -1.32 -3.74
C PHE A 163 7.69 -0.04 -4.12
N THR A 164 7.15 1.15 -3.80
CA THR A 164 7.84 2.43 -4.02
C THR A 164 9.11 2.55 -3.18
N ILE A 165 9.07 2.15 -1.90
CA ILE A 165 10.26 2.12 -1.04
C ILE A 165 11.28 1.13 -1.63
N SER A 166 10.84 -0.06 -2.03
CA SER A 166 11.72 -1.08 -2.61
C SER A 166 12.37 -0.62 -3.92
N SER A 167 11.66 0.15 -4.75
CA SER A 167 12.25 0.72 -5.96
C SER A 167 13.42 1.65 -5.62
N ILE A 168 13.24 2.52 -4.62
CA ILE A 168 14.26 3.48 -4.17
C ILE A 168 15.41 2.82 -3.39
N PHE A 169 15.18 1.76 -2.61
CA PHE A 169 16.20 1.13 -1.76
C PHE A 169 16.96 -0.02 -2.43
N SER A 170 16.38 -0.67 -3.45
CA SER A 170 17.11 -1.64 -4.28
C SER A 170 18.48 -1.15 -4.81
N PRO A 171 18.70 0.14 -5.19
CA PRO A 171 20.03 0.63 -5.57
C PRO A 171 21.03 0.65 -4.42
N ILE A 172 20.60 0.96 -3.19
CA ILE A 172 21.49 1.03 -2.02
C ILE A 172 21.94 -0.37 -1.65
N MET A 173 21.02 -1.34 -1.62
CA MET A 173 21.35 -2.73 -1.35
C MET A 173 22.22 -3.34 -2.46
N GLY A 174 21.93 -3.04 -3.73
CA GLY A 174 22.75 -3.46 -4.86
C GLY A 174 24.18 -2.90 -4.82
N TYR A 175 24.35 -1.64 -4.44
CA TYR A 175 25.66 -1.02 -4.25
C TYR A 175 26.42 -1.57 -3.03
N PHE A 176 25.73 -1.81 -1.91
CA PHE A 176 26.32 -2.44 -0.73
C PHE A 176 26.79 -3.86 -1.01
N LEU A 177 25.97 -4.67 -1.70
CA LEU A 177 26.38 -5.97 -2.19
C LEU A 177 27.57 -5.86 -3.12
N PHE A 178 27.58 -4.91 -4.05
CA PHE A 178 28.73 -4.66 -4.91
C PHE A 178 30.03 -4.43 -4.11
N TYR A 179 30.00 -3.61 -3.04
CA TYR A 179 31.15 -3.39 -2.17
C TYR A 179 31.63 -4.67 -1.46
N LEU A 180 30.70 -5.53 -1.03
CA LEU A 180 31.02 -6.85 -0.47
C LEU A 180 31.50 -7.87 -1.51
N LEU A 181 31.07 -7.74 -2.76
CA LEU A 181 31.47 -8.61 -3.85
C LEU A 181 32.87 -8.28 -4.36
N ASP A 182 33.24 -7.00 -4.43
CA ASP A 182 34.54 -6.56 -4.97
C ASP A 182 35.74 -7.08 -4.15
N SER A 183 35.54 -7.42 -2.88
CA SER A 183 36.55 -8.01 -2.00
C SER A 183 36.73 -9.53 -2.13
N HIS A 184 35.89 -10.25 -2.90
CA HIS A 184 35.84 -11.71 -2.91
C HIS A 184 35.85 -12.39 -4.31
N ASN A 185 36.25 -13.66 -4.33
CA ASN A 185 36.48 -14.47 -5.53
C ASN A 185 35.18 -14.78 -6.32
N GLN A 186 35.30 -15.13 -7.61
CA GLN A 186 34.18 -15.21 -8.57
C GLN A 186 33.02 -16.16 -8.17
N LYS A 187 33.30 -17.25 -7.44
CA LYS A 187 32.26 -18.17 -6.92
C LYS A 187 31.42 -17.53 -5.80
N THR A 188 32.05 -16.74 -4.93
CA THR A 188 31.41 -16.02 -3.83
C THR A 188 30.44 -14.96 -4.37
N LYS A 189 30.73 -14.40 -5.56
CA LYS A 189 29.89 -13.41 -6.25
C LYS A 189 28.53 -13.96 -6.68
N VAL A 190 28.49 -15.18 -7.21
CA VAL A 190 27.25 -15.83 -7.65
C VAL A 190 26.38 -16.23 -6.45
N SER A 191 26.98 -16.75 -5.39
CA SER A 191 26.24 -17.09 -4.16
C SER A 191 25.62 -15.87 -3.48
N LEU A 192 26.30 -14.73 -3.47
CA LEU A 192 25.77 -13.49 -2.87
C LEU A 192 24.64 -12.85 -3.71
N LEU A 193 24.69 -12.98 -5.05
CA LEU A 193 23.58 -12.59 -5.93
C LEU A 193 22.33 -13.46 -5.72
N ILE A 194 22.52 -14.76 -5.52
CA ILE A 194 21.42 -15.69 -5.17
C ILE A 194 20.86 -15.36 -3.79
N VAL A 195 21.72 -15.06 -2.81
CA VAL A 195 21.30 -14.62 -1.48
C VAL A 195 20.57 -13.28 -1.54
N TYR A 196 20.95 -12.34 -2.41
CA TYR A 196 20.20 -11.10 -2.61
C TYR A 196 18.82 -11.35 -3.21
N ALA A 197 18.73 -12.18 -4.26
CA ALA A 197 17.45 -12.56 -4.86
C ALA A 197 16.55 -13.25 -3.82
N ILE A 198 17.12 -14.13 -3.00
CA ILE A 198 16.43 -14.81 -1.90
C ILE A 198 16.05 -13.81 -0.80
N LEU A 199 16.90 -12.87 -0.41
CA LEU A 199 16.59 -11.86 0.61
C LEU A 199 15.54 -10.87 0.13
N SER A 200 15.56 -10.47 -1.14
CA SER A 200 14.47 -9.66 -1.74
C SER A 200 13.15 -10.43 -1.80
N PHE A 201 13.21 -11.77 -1.90
CA PHE A 201 12.03 -12.64 -1.86
C PHE A 201 11.57 -12.94 -0.42
N ILE A 202 12.48 -13.07 0.55
CA ILE A 202 12.18 -13.25 1.98
C ILE A 202 11.67 -11.95 2.58
N PHE A 203 12.18 -10.78 2.17
CA PHE A 203 11.58 -9.50 2.57
C PHE A 203 10.14 -9.37 2.06
N TYR A 204 9.81 -10.03 0.96
CA TYR A 204 8.45 -10.11 0.45
C TYR A 204 7.56 -11.06 1.29
N GLU A 205 8.07 -12.21 1.74
CA GLU A 205 7.31 -13.15 2.59
C GLU A 205 7.22 -12.75 4.08
N VAL A 206 8.25 -12.12 4.67
CA VAL A 206 8.24 -11.73 6.11
C VAL A 206 7.31 -10.52 6.38
N ILE A 207 6.81 -9.88 5.31
CA ILE A 207 5.91 -8.71 5.38
C ILE A 207 4.43 -9.11 5.18
N TYR A 208 4.15 -10.39 4.89
CA TYR A 208 2.82 -11.00 4.87
C TYR A 208 2.64 -12.00 6.02
#